data_AF-A0A969YXL1-F1
#
_entry.id   AF-A0A969YXL1-F1
#
_cell.length_a   1.000
_cell.length_b   1.000
_cell.length_c   1.000
_cell.angle_alpha   90.00
_cell.angle_beta   90.00
_cell.angle_gamma   90.00
#
_symmetry.space_group_name_H-M   'P 1'
#
loop_
_entity.id
_entity.type
_entity.pdbx_description
1 polymer ?
#
loop_
_entity_poly.entity_id
_entity_poly.type
_entity_poly.pdbx_seq_one_letter_code
_entity_poly.pdbx_strand_id
1 'polypeptide(L)'
;MAKEIFGDSSDNLFVATGVNFPDALAGSIFAGSTSSPIILVRSNSIPAEVNTQYLSTLSSKKIVTLGGLGAVSQDVFVNLEQLLK
;
A
#
# COMPACT_ATOMS: atom_id res chain seq x y z
N MET A 1 -8.48 3.72 -9.91
CA MET A 1 -9.03 2.48 -9.31
C MET A 1 -9.08 2.50 -7.80
N ALA A 2 -7.98 2.45 -7.03
CA ALA A 2 -8.08 2.39 -5.55
C ALA A 2 -8.84 3.57 -4.93
N LYS A 3 -8.54 4.80 -5.39
CA LYS A 3 -9.26 6.03 -4.98
C LYS A 3 -10.75 6.01 -5.30
N GLU A 4 -11.15 5.39 -6.40
CA GLU A 4 -12.55 5.36 -6.83
C GLU A 4 -13.38 4.37 -6.02
N ILE A 5 -12.75 3.32 -5.47
CA ILE A 5 -13.43 2.27 -4.71
C ILE A 5 -13.44 2.59 -3.21
N PHE A 6 -12.32 3.08 -2.67
CA PHE A 6 -12.13 3.26 -1.22
C PHE A 6 -12.15 4.73 -0.78
N GLY A 7 -12.20 5.68 -1.72
CA GLY A 7 -12.15 7.11 -1.39
C GLY A 7 -10.82 7.55 -0.78
N ASP A 8 -10.85 8.68 -0.06
CA ASP A 8 -9.67 9.30 0.56
C ASP A 8 -9.44 8.88 2.03
N SER A 9 -10.21 7.93 2.56
CA SER A 9 -10.08 7.46 3.94
C SER A 9 -10.20 5.94 4.05
N SER A 10 -9.22 5.29 4.67
CA SER A 10 -9.25 3.84 4.93
C SER A 10 -8.70 3.52 6.33
N ASP A 11 -9.23 2.49 6.99
CA ASP A 11 -8.67 2.03 8.26
C ASP A 11 -7.33 1.31 8.06
N ASN A 12 -7.17 0.57 6.96
CA ASN A 12 -5.92 -0.12 6.64
C ASN A 12 -5.46 0.19 5.21
N LEU A 13 -4.16 0.24 4.99
CA LEU A 13 -3.52 0.31 3.69
C LEU A 13 -2.58 -0.89 3.57
N PHE A 14 -2.84 -1.74 2.59
CA PHE A 14 -1.99 -2.88 2.29
C PHE A 14 -0.99 -2.51 1.20
N VAL A 15 0.27 -2.91 1.40
CA VAL A 15 1.38 -2.53 0.53
C VAL A 15 2.11 -3.80 0.12
N ALA A 16 2.22 -4.03 -1.18
CA ALA A 16 2.95 -5.17 -1.72
C ALA A 16 3.87 -4.74 -2.88
N THR A 17 4.82 -5.61 -3.23
CA THR A 17 5.68 -5.40 -4.40
C THR A 17 5.02 -5.95 -5.66
N GLY A 18 5.06 -5.17 -6.74
CA GLY A 18 4.62 -5.63 -8.07
C GLY A 18 5.56 -6.65 -8.73
N VAL A 19 6.71 -6.95 -8.11
CA VAL A 19 7.72 -7.88 -8.64
C VAL A 19 7.59 -9.28 -8.03
N ASN A 20 7.21 -9.35 -6.75
CA ASN A 20 6.96 -10.61 -6.05
C ASN A 20 5.45 -10.75 -5.75
N PHE A 21 4.70 -11.07 -6.80
CA PHE A 21 3.23 -11.14 -6.79
C PHE A 21 2.54 -12.19 -5.89
N PRO A 22 3.18 -13.28 -5.39
CA PRO A 22 2.47 -14.27 -4.56
C PRO A 22 1.89 -13.66 -3.28
N ASP A 23 2.62 -12.74 -2.65
CA ASP A 23 2.22 -12.10 -1.39
C ASP A 23 1.07 -11.10 -1.61
N ALA A 24 1.10 -10.37 -2.72
CA ALA A 24 0.03 -9.48 -3.13
C ALA A 24 -1.27 -10.27 -3.43
N LEU A 25 -1.14 -11.43 -4.08
CA LEU A 25 -2.27 -12.29 -4.39
C LEU A 25 -2.89 -12.89 -3.13
N ALA A 26 -2.09 -13.41 -2.20
CA ALA A 26 -2.59 -13.93 -0.93
C ALA A 26 -3.21 -12.83 -0.07
N GLY A 27 -2.58 -11.66 -0.01
CA GLY A 27 -3.09 -10.50 0.74
C GLY A 27 -4.32 -9.85 0.13
N SER A 28 -4.58 -10.05 -1.17
CA SER A 28 -5.77 -9.50 -1.85
C SER A 28 -7.09 -9.98 -1.28
N ILE A 29 -7.15 -11.24 -0.85
CA ILE A 29 -8.33 -11.81 -0.19
C ILE A 29 -8.54 -11.12 1.17
N PHE A 30 -7.46 -10.91 1.92
CA PHE A 30 -7.52 -10.27 3.23
C PHE A 30 -7.92 -8.80 3.12
N ALA A 31 -7.33 -8.05 2.19
CA ALA A 31 -7.66 -6.65 1.95
C ALA A 31 -9.10 -6.48 1.42
N GLY A 32 -9.56 -7.40 0.57
CA GLY A 32 -10.96 -7.46 0.13
C GLY A 32 -11.91 -7.69 1.30
N SER A 33 -11.56 -8.58 2.23
CA SER A 33 -12.36 -8.86 3.43
C SER A 33 -12.41 -7.68 4.41
N THR A 34 -11.39 -6.81 4.43
CA THR A 34 -11.36 -5.61 5.29
C THR A 34 -11.76 -4.33 4.55
N SER A 35 -12.28 -4.45 3.32
CA SER A 35 -12.60 -3.31 2.45
C SER A 35 -11.50 -2.25 2.43
N SER A 36 -10.25 -2.71 2.27
CA SER A 36 -9.06 -1.87 2.34
C SER A 36 -8.33 -1.87 1.00
N PRO A 37 -7.74 -0.73 0.60
CA PRO A 37 -6.93 -0.64 -0.60
C PRO A 37 -5.63 -1.46 -0.48
N ILE A 38 -5.25 -2.09 -1.59
CA ILE A 38 -3.88 -2.55 -1.83
C ILE A 38 -3.22 -1.62 -2.82
N ILE A 39 -2.01 -1.18 -2.49
CA ILE A 39 -1.13 -0.47 -3.40
C ILE A 39 0.11 -1.32 -3.72
N LEU A 40 0.54 -1.21 -4.98
CA LEU A 40 1.75 -1.86 -5.46
C LEU A 40 2.87 -0.84 -5.50
N VAL A 41 3.97 -1.15 -4.81
CA VAL A 41 5.21 -0.37 -4.82
C VAL A 41 6.32 -1.19 -5.47
N ARG A 42 7.45 -0.55 -5.76
CA ARG A 42 8.69 -1.28 -6.04
C ARG A 42 9.40 -1.51 -4.72
N SER A 43 10.25 -2.53 -4.66
CA SER A 43 10.95 -2.91 -3.43
C SER A 43 11.68 -1.74 -2.77
N ASN A 44 12.25 -0.86 -3.58
CA ASN A 44 13.10 0.26 -3.15
C ASN A 44 12.57 1.64 -3.61
N SER A 45 11.35 1.71 -4.19
CA SER A 45 10.77 3.00 -4.57
C SER A 45 9.25 2.96 -4.65
N ILE A 46 8.62 4.09 -4.32
CA ILE A 46 7.19 4.30 -4.53
C ILE A 46 7.02 4.92 -5.92
N PRO A 47 6.24 4.31 -6.83
CA PRO A 47 5.92 4.92 -8.10
C PRO A 47 5.27 6.29 -7.90
N ALA A 48 5.74 7.31 -8.62
CA ALA A 48 5.28 8.70 -8.44
C ALA A 48 3.77 8.86 -8.66
N GLU A 49 3.17 8.07 -9.54
CA GLU A 49 1.71 8.05 -9.77
C GLU A 49 0.93 7.59 -8.54
N VAL A 50 1.40 6.54 -7.84
CA VAL A 50 0.76 6.03 -6.61
C VAL A 50 0.85 7.08 -5.50
N ASN A 51 2.01 7.75 -5.41
CA ASN A 51 2.22 8.80 -4.42
C ASN A 51 1.30 10.01 -4.67
N THR A 52 1.32 10.53 -5.89
CA THR A 52 0.61 11.78 -6.23
C THR A 52 -0.89 11.61 -6.36
N GLN A 53 -1.39 10.48 -6.87
CA GLN A 53 -2.84 10.27 -7.06
C GLN A 53 -3.57 9.77 -5.82
N TYR A 54 -2.89 9.06 -4.91
CA TYR A 54 -3.57 8.34 -3.86
C TYR A 54 -2.98 8.56 -2.47
N LEU A 55 -1.68 8.33 -2.27
CA LEU A 55 -1.08 8.44 -0.94
C LEU A 55 -1.13 9.87 -0.37
N SER A 56 -1.01 10.89 -1.23
CA SER A 56 -1.05 12.30 -0.83
C SER A 56 -2.39 12.77 -0.25
N THR A 57 -3.49 12.11 -0.62
CA THR A 57 -4.83 12.47 -0.16
C THR A 57 -5.43 11.45 0.79
N LEU A 58 -4.81 10.27 0.90
CA LEU A 58 -5.30 9.17 1.69
C LEU A 58 -4.94 9.37 3.17
N SER A 59 -5.96 9.34 4.03
CA SER A 59 -5.75 9.18 5.47
C SER A 59 -5.91 7.71 5.84
N SER A 60 -4.82 7.07 6.28
CA SER A 60 -4.81 5.66 6.69
C SER A 60 -4.37 5.49 8.14
N LYS A 61 -5.09 4.67 8.92
CA LYS A 61 -4.75 4.43 10.33
C LYS A 61 -3.68 3.37 10.53
N LYS A 62 -3.58 2.40 9.62
CA LYS A 62 -2.61 1.30 9.69
C LYS A 62 -2.04 0.96 8.33
N ILE A 63 -0.74 0.75 8.27
CA ILE A 63 -0.03 0.30 7.08
C ILE A 63 0.39 -1.15 7.31
N VAL A 64 0.06 -2.04 6.37
CA VAL A 64 0.41 -3.46 6.42
C VAL A 64 1.20 -3.82 5.18
N THR A 65 2.46 -4.22 5.36
CA THR A 65 3.32 -4.70 4.27
C THR A 65 3.16 -6.21 4.08
N LEU A 66 2.92 -6.60 2.84
CA LEU A 66 2.79 -7.99 2.40
C LEU A 66 4.13 -8.41 1.76
N GLY A 67 4.71 -9.50 2.26
CA GLY A 67 6.02 -10.02 1.83
C GLY A 67 7.21 -9.57 2.69
N GLY A 68 6.99 -8.75 3.73
CA GLY A 68 8.04 -8.33 4.68
C GLY A 68 9.13 -7.43 4.06
N LEU A 69 10.24 -7.27 4.80
CA LEU A 69 11.34 -6.35 4.43
C LEU A 69 12.13 -6.77 3.17
N GLY A 70 12.05 -8.05 2.80
CA GLY A 70 12.64 -8.54 1.55
C GLY A 70 11.84 -8.12 0.31
N ALA A 71 10.55 -7.83 0.49
CA ALA A 71 9.63 -7.48 -0.57
C ALA A 71 9.49 -5.94 -0.70
N VAL A 72 9.42 -5.24 0.43
CA VAL A 72 9.39 -3.77 0.55
C VAL A 72 10.49 -3.34 1.51
N SER A 73 11.47 -2.56 1.04
CA SER A 73 12.57 -2.06 1.85
C SER A 73 12.08 -1.14 2.97
N GLN A 74 12.84 -1.10 4.07
CA GLN A 74 12.53 -0.27 5.24
C GLN A 74 12.36 1.22 4.87
N ASP A 75 13.16 1.74 3.95
CA ASP A 75 13.07 3.14 3.50
C ASP A 75 11.71 3.48 2.89
N VAL A 76 11.14 2.55 2.10
CA VAL A 76 9.81 2.73 1.50
C VAL A 76 8.74 2.74 2.58
N PHE A 77 8.86 1.85 3.58
CA PHE A 77 7.93 1.82 4.71
C PHE A 77 7.95 3.11 5.52
N VAL A 78 9.15 3.62 5.85
CA VAL A 78 9.32 4.90 6.56
C VAL A 78 8.76 6.06 5.75
N ASN A 79 8.96 6.07 4.43
CA ASN A 79 8.42 7.11 3.55
C ASN A 79 6.88 7.08 3.54
N LEU A 80 6.27 5.90 3.52
CA LEU A 80 4.81 5.75 3.60
C LEU A 80 4.25 6.22 4.94
N GLU A 81 4.92 5.91 6.06
CA GLU A 81 4.51 6.42 7.38
C GLU A 81 4.61 7.94 7.47
N GLN A 82 5.57 8.57 6.79
CA GLN A 82 5.68 10.03 6.75
C GLN A 82 4.60 10.68 5.89
N LEU A 83 4.20 10.04 4.79
CA LEU A 83 3.18 10.55 3.88
C LEU A 83 1.76 10.46 4.44
N LEU A 84 1.49 9.48 5.31
CA LEU A 84 0.17 9.17 5.85
C LEU A 84 -0.04 9.69 7.28
N LYS A 85 0.92 10.45 7.81
CA LYS A 85 0.86 11.15 9.10
C LYS A 85 0.22 12.53 8.96
#